data_AF-A0A970ANF1-F1
#
_entry.id   AF-A0A970ANF1-F1
#
_cell.length_a   1.000
_cell.length_b   1.000
_cell.length_c   1.000
_cell.angle_alpha   90.00
_cell.angle_beta   90.00
_cell.angle_gamma   90.00
#
_symmetry.space_group_name_H-M   'P 1'
#
loop_
_entity.id
_entity.type
_entity.pdbx_description
1 polymer ?
#
loop_
_entity_poly.entity_id
_entity_poly.type
_entity_poly.pdbx_seq_one_letter_code
_entity_poly.pdbx_strand_id
1 'polypeptide(L)'
;MFDRAQWILAGMSLALSLHLNQPAAAMPVGKVEQTAQTNSIDAAQKLYEEADKLYQQGTVEAKKSAIVKYEEALKLFREAGDRRREAVTLNNIGSVYSVLGEQQKALEYYNQSLPCSGSG
;
A
#
# COMPACT_ATOMS: atom_id res chain seq x y z
N MET A 1 46.96 -12.54 -14.16
CA MET A 1 46.34 -11.94 -12.95
C MET A 1 45.10 -11.19 -13.41
N PHE A 2 43.92 -11.79 -13.25
CA PHE A 2 42.55 -11.21 -13.27
C PHE A 2 41.62 -12.42 -13.01
N ASP A 3 41.28 -12.70 -11.77
CA ASP A 3 40.13 -12.22 -10.96
C ASP A 3 38.89 -13.12 -11.12
N ARG A 4 38.32 -13.47 -9.96
CA ARG A 4 37.56 -14.69 -9.69
C ARG A 4 36.10 -14.48 -10.07
N ALA A 5 35.82 -14.53 -11.38
CA ALA A 5 34.51 -14.87 -11.90
C ALA A 5 34.20 -16.34 -11.58
N GLN A 6 33.82 -16.61 -10.33
CA GLN A 6 33.29 -17.90 -9.91
C GLN A 6 31.85 -18.05 -10.39
N TRP A 7 31.73 -18.67 -11.57
CA TRP A 7 30.76 -19.71 -11.95
C TRP A 7 29.26 -19.48 -11.67
N ILE A 8 28.56 -19.27 -12.78
CA ILE A 8 27.15 -19.61 -13.01
C ILE A 8 27.05 -21.15 -13.18
N LEU A 9 26.16 -21.82 -12.44
CA LEU A 9 25.24 -22.90 -12.91
C LEU A 9 24.74 -23.79 -11.76
N ALA A 10 23.46 -23.63 -11.38
CA ALA A 10 22.49 -24.73 -11.33
C ALA A 10 21.10 -24.17 -11.01
N GLY A 11 20.15 -24.34 -11.93
CA GLY A 11 18.73 -24.14 -11.64
C GLY A 11 17.93 -23.25 -12.60
N MET A 12 18.29 -23.18 -13.88
CA MET A 12 17.32 -22.75 -14.89
C MET A 12 16.33 -23.90 -15.12
N SER A 13 15.06 -23.72 -14.73
CA SER A 13 13.97 -24.44 -15.38
C SER A 13 13.07 -23.45 -16.10
N LEU A 14 12.74 -23.85 -17.30
CA LEU A 14 12.38 -23.05 -18.46
C LEU A 14 10.91 -22.61 -18.41
N ALA A 15 10.64 -21.31 -18.57
CA ALA A 15 9.35 -20.83 -19.04
C ALA A 15 9.58 -19.92 -20.25
N LEU A 16 9.76 -20.56 -21.41
CA LEU A 16 9.76 -19.93 -22.72
C LEU A 16 8.32 -19.48 -23.04
N SER A 17 8.07 -18.18 -23.09
CA SER A 17 6.91 -17.64 -23.81
C SER A 17 7.33 -16.37 -24.55
N LEU A 18 7.28 -16.51 -25.86
CA LEU A 18 7.68 -15.58 -26.89
C LEU A 18 6.80 -14.31 -26.86
N HIS A 19 7.40 -13.13 -26.71
CA HIS A 19 6.91 -11.92 -27.36
C HIS A 19 8.13 -11.11 -27.84
N LEU A 20 8.31 -11.04 -29.15
CA LEU A 20 9.25 -10.14 -29.79
C LEU A 20 8.77 -8.69 -29.63
N ASN A 21 9.61 -7.80 -29.06
CA ASN A 21 9.82 -6.42 -29.53
C ASN A 21 11.03 -5.77 -28.83
N GLN A 22 12.20 -5.73 -29.49
CA GLN A 22 13.38 -4.93 -29.07
C GLN A 22 13.32 -3.52 -29.73
N PRO A 23 14.29 -2.60 -29.57
CA PRO A 23 14.95 -2.03 -28.37
C PRO A 23 14.97 -0.48 -28.41
N ALA A 24 15.12 0.22 -27.28
CA ALA A 24 15.71 1.58 -27.30
C ALA A 24 16.29 1.96 -25.94
N ALA A 25 17.56 2.34 -25.97
CA ALA A 25 18.27 2.96 -24.88
C ALA A 25 17.59 4.28 -24.46
N ALA A 26 17.11 4.32 -23.23
CA ALA A 26 17.04 5.54 -22.44
C ALA A 26 17.50 5.18 -21.03
N MET A 27 18.63 5.74 -20.64
CA MET A 27 19.19 5.59 -19.31
C MET A 27 18.15 6.00 -18.26
N PRO A 28 17.78 5.16 -17.27
CA PRO A 28 16.97 5.65 -16.16
C PRO A 28 17.90 6.41 -15.22
N VAL A 29 17.96 7.73 -15.39
CA VAL A 29 18.46 8.65 -14.39
C VAL A 29 17.65 8.42 -13.10
N GLY A 30 18.30 7.90 -12.05
CA GLY A 30 17.87 8.05 -10.66
C GLY A 30 16.57 7.36 -10.23
N LYS A 31 16.46 6.03 -10.34
CA LYS A 31 15.32 5.28 -9.78
C LYS A 31 15.71 3.90 -9.21
N VAL A 32 16.62 3.86 -8.24
CA VAL A 32 16.91 2.63 -7.48
C VAL A 32 16.44 2.68 -6.03
N GLU A 33 15.95 3.83 -5.55
CA GLU A 33 15.40 3.96 -4.19
C GLU A 33 13.88 3.77 -4.13
N GLN A 34 13.19 3.80 -5.29
CA GLN A 34 11.73 3.63 -5.33
C GLN A 34 11.28 2.17 -5.30
N THR A 35 12.12 1.19 -5.60
CA THR A 35 11.67 -0.20 -5.73
C THR A 35 11.34 -0.88 -4.40
N ALA A 36 11.85 -0.37 -3.27
CA ALA A 36 11.46 -0.86 -1.94
C ALA A 36 10.22 -0.14 -1.38
N GLN A 37 10.16 1.20 -1.47
CA GLN A 37 8.99 1.96 -1.02
C GLN A 37 7.72 1.63 -1.82
N THR A 38 7.83 1.42 -3.14
CA THR A 38 6.66 1.16 -4.01
C THR A 38 6.02 -0.19 -3.68
N ASN A 39 6.81 -1.22 -3.37
CA ASN A 39 6.30 -2.52 -2.94
C ASN A 39 5.46 -2.43 -1.66
N SER A 40 5.84 -1.54 -0.73
CA SER A 40 5.09 -1.30 0.51
C SER A 40 3.79 -0.52 0.27
N ILE A 41 3.80 0.43 -0.67
CA ILE A 41 2.60 1.18 -1.10
C ILE A 41 1.61 0.27 -1.81
N ASP A 42 2.07 -0.66 -2.66
CA ASP A 42 1.20 -1.61 -3.35
C ASP A 42 0.56 -2.60 -2.37
N ALA A 43 1.32 -3.04 -1.35
CA ALA A 43 0.78 -3.85 -0.26
C ALA A 43 -0.30 -3.09 0.53
N ALA A 44 -0.03 -1.82 0.87
CA ALA A 44 -0.99 -0.95 1.55
C ALA A 44 -2.27 -0.74 0.73
N GLN A 45 -2.11 -0.53 -0.58
CA GLN A 45 -3.22 -0.37 -1.52
C GLN A 45 -4.09 -1.62 -1.57
N LYS A 46 -3.47 -2.81 -1.62
CA LYS A 46 -4.22 -4.07 -1.61
C LYS A 46 -5.03 -4.26 -0.32
N LEU A 47 -4.44 -3.93 0.84
CA LEU A 47 -5.13 -3.98 2.13
C LEU A 47 -6.31 -3.01 2.16
N TYR A 48 -6.11 -1.80 1.66
CA TYR A 48 -7.17 -0.79 1.53
C TYR A 48 -8.33 -1.29 0.65
N GLU A 49 -8.04 -1.89 -0.50
CA GLU A 49 -9.09 -2.41 -1.40
C GLU A 49 -9.87 -3.58 -0.78
N GLU A 50 -9.18 -4.43 -0.01
CA GLU A 50 -9.83 -5.51 0.73
C GLU A 50 -10.73 -4.95 1.84
N ALA A 51 -10.26 -3.92 2.56
CA ALA A 51 -11.05 -3.21 3.55
C ALA A 51 -12.31 -2.59 2.94
N ASP A 52 -12.20 -1.97 1.76
CA ASP A 52 -13.34 -1.39 1.05
C ASP A 52 -14.37 -2.48 0.68
N LYS A 53 -13.91 -3.64 0.17
CA LYS A 53 -14.81 -4.76 -0.12
C LYS A 53 -15.54 -5.25 1.14
N LEU A 54 -14.82 -5.38 2.25
CA LEU A 54 -15.39 -5.78 3.53
C LEU A 54 -16.39 -4.75 4.06
N TYR A 55 -16.10 -3.46 3.91
CA TYR A 55 -17.02 -2.38 4.26
C TYR A 55 -18.33 -2.47 3.46
N GLN A 56 -18.24 -2.76 2.15
CA GLN A 56 -19.40 -2.93 1.28
C GLN A 56 -20.24 -4.18 1.57
N GLN A 57 -19.67 -5.22 2.20
CA GLN A 57 -20.43 -6.41 2.61
C GLN A 57 -21.49 -6.10 3.67
N GLY A 58 -21.35 -4.98 4.40
CA GLY A 58 -22.40 -4.45 5.27
C GLY A 58 -22.59 -5.16 6.61
N THR A 59 -22.00 -6.34 6.83
CA THR A 59 -22.06 -7.07 8.11
C THR A 59 -21.21 -6.37 9.18
N VAL A 60 -21.57 -6.55 10.45
CA VAL A 60 -20.84 -5.95 11.58
C VAL A 60 -19.42 -6.52 11.66
N GLU A 61 -19.29 -7.82 11.42
CA GLU A 61 -18.02 -8.54 11.41
C GLU A 61 -17.12 -8.04 10.27
N ALA A 62 -17.66 -7.91 9.05
CA ALA A 62 -16.89 -7.42 7.91
C ALA A 62 -16.45 -5.97 8.13
N LYS A 63 -17.29 -5.10 8.70
CA LYS A 63 -16.91 -3.73 9.09
C LYS A 63 -15.78 -3.71 10.12
N LYS A 64 -15.81 -4.59 11.12
CA LYS A 64 -14.70 -4.73 12.08
C LYS A 64 -13.42 -5.20 11.40
N SER A 65 -13.51 -6.17 10.49
CA SER A 65 -12.37 -6.62 9.69
C SER A 65 -11.84 -5.52 8.75
N ALA A 66 -12.72 -4.69 8.19
CA ALA A 66 -12.34 -3.54 7.37
C ALA A 66 -11.51 -2.54 8.16
N ILE A 67 -11.88 -2.25 9.41
CA ILE A 67 -11.08 -1.38 10.31
C ILE A 67 -9.65 -1.92 10.45
N VAL A 68 -9.50 -3.20 10.79
CA VAL A 68 -8.15 -3.81 10.96
C VAL A 68 -7.32 -3.68 9.69
N LYS A 69 -7.91 -3.96 8.53
CA LYS A 69 -7.22 -3.83 7.23
C LYS A 69 -6.85 -2.39 6.90
N TYR A 70 -7.73 -1.43 7.21
CA TYR A 70 -7.41 -0.02 7.06
C TYR A 70 -6.29 0.43 8.00
N GLU A 71 -6.23 -0.07 9.23
CA GLU A 71 -5.13 0.26 10.16
C GLU A 71 -3.79 -0.30 9.70
N GLU A 72 -3.77 -1.52 9.14
CA GLU A 72 -2.57 -2.09 8.51
C GLU A 72 -2.12 -1.26 7.31
N ALA A 73 -3.05 -0.88 6.42
CA ALA A 73 -2.78 0.01 5.29
C ALA A 73 -2.27 1.39 5.75
N LEU A 74 -2.88 1.95 6.79
CA LEU A 74 -2.50 3.23 7.38
C LEU A 74 -1.05 3.22 7.86
N LYS A 75 -0.64 2.14 8.54
CA LYS A 75 0.74 2.00 9.01
C LYS A 75 1.73 2.02 7.86
N LEU A 76 1.43 1.29 6.78
CA LEU A 76 2.28 1.27 5.58
C LEU A 76 2.30 2.63 4.86
N PHE A 77 1.16 3.32 4.76
CA PHE A 77 1.12 4.68 4.18
C PHE A 77 1.92 5.68 5.02
N ARG A 78 1.90 5.56 6.35
CA ARG A 78 2.75 6.36 7.25
C ARG A 78 4.23 6.06 7.07
N GLU A 79 4.61 4.78 7.02
CA GLU A 79 5.99 4.35 6.81
C GLU A 79 6.53 4.81 5.43
N ALA A 80 5.66 4.82 4.42
CA ALA A 80 5.99 5.31 3.09
C ALA A 80 5.90 6.85 2.95
N GLY A 81 5.43 7.56 3.98
CA GLY A 81 5.26 9.02 3.96
C GLY A 81 4.14 9.52 3.06
N ASP A 82 3.21 8.66 2.63
CA ASP A 82 2.06 9.05 1.81
C ASP A 82 0.95 9.66 2.68
N ARG A 83 1.11 10.95 2.97
CA ARG A 83 0.16 11.74 3.76
C ARG A 83 -1.24 11.80 3.16
N ARG A 84 -1.36 11.71 1.82
CA ARG A 84 -2.67 11.75 1.15
C ARG A 84 -3.44 10.47 1.44
N ARG A 85 -2.82 9.31 1.20
CA ARG A 85 -3.45 8.02 1.48
C ARG A 85 -3.63 7.78 2.98
N GLU A 86 -2.73 8.28 3.81
CA GLU A 86 -2.89 8.29 5.28
C GLU A 86 -4.20 8.98 5.68
N ALA A 87 -4.42 10.23 5.24
CA ALA A 87 -5.62 10.99 5.57
C ALA A 87 -6.91 10.34 5.04
N VAL A 88 -6.89 9.83 3.80
CA VAL A 88 -8.03 9.10 3.22
C VAL A 88 -8.35 7.86 4.04
N THR A 89 -7.33 7.09 4.43
CA THR A 89 -7.51 5.86 5.22
C THR A 89 -8.10 6.17 6.60
N LEU A 90 -7.61 7.21 7.28
CA LEU A 90 -8.17 7.69 8.55
C LEU A 90 -9.64 8.10 8.42
N ASN A 91 -9.99 8.82 7.34
CA ASN A 91 -11.37 9.20 7.06
C ASN A 91 -12.29 7.98 6.86
N ASN A 92 -11.80 6.96 6.17
CA ASN A 92 -12.57 5.73 5.97
C ASN A 92 -12.76 4.95 7.26
N ILE A 93 -11.73 4.85 8.11
CA ILE A 93 -11.87 4.23 9.44
C ILE A 93 -12.94 4.97 10.26
N GLY A 94 -12.91 6.31 10.25
CA GLY A 94 -13.94 7.13 10.89
C GLY A 94 -15.35 6.84 10.38
N SER A 95 -15.50 6.67 9.06
CA SER A 95 -16.78 6.30 8.43
C SER A 95 -17.27 4.94 8.88
N VAL A 96 -16.39 3.94 8.94
CA VAL A 96 -16.75 2.59 9.40
C VAL A 96 -17.22 2.61 10.85
N TYR A 97 -16.50 3.31 11.74
CA TYR A 97 -16.92 3.45 13.14
C TYR A 97 -18.26 4.19 13.28
N SER A 98 -18.50 5.22 12.46
CA SER A 98 -19.78 5.93 12.47
C SER A 98 -20.94 5.01 12.10
N VAL A 99 -20.74 4.15 11.09
CA VAL A 99 -21.72 3.13 10.67
C VAL A 99 -21.92 2.04 11.72
N LEU A 100 -20.90 1.74 12.52
CA LEU A 100 -20.99 0.82 13.66
C LEU A 100 -21.63 1.45 14.91
N GLY A 101 -21.92 2.75 14.89
CA GLY A 101 -22.48 3.50 16.02
C GLY A 101 -21.44 3.97 17.05
N GLU A 102 -20.16 3.74 16.82
CA GLU A 102 -19.06 4.14 17.71
C GLU A 102 -18.61 5.58 17.40
N GLN A 103 -19.50 6.55 17.63
CA GLN A 103 -19.32 7.93 17.19
C GLN A 103 -18.10 8.62 17.83
N GLN A 104 -17.76 8.31 19.08
CA GLN A 104 -16.58 8.87 19.74
C GLN A 104 -15.29 8.46 19.01
N LYS A 105 -15.18 7.18 18.63
CA LYS A 105 -14.02 6.71 17.86
C LYS A 105 -14.01 7.29 16.47
N ALA A 106 -15.17 7.35 15.80
CA ALA A 106 -15.28 7.96 14.48
C ALA A 106 -14.71 9.38 14.45
N LEU A 107 -15.11 10.22 15.43
CA LEU A 107 -14.61 11.57 15.60
C LEU A 107 -13.10 11.62 15.84
N GLU A 108 -12.54 10.69 16.62
CA GLU A 108 -11.10 10.61 16.85
C GLU A 108 -10.33 10.37 15.55
N TYR A 109 -10.76 9.43 14.71
CA TYR A 109 -10.11 9.16 13.42
C TYR A 109 -10.32 10.30 12.41
N TYR A 110 -11.50 10.93 12.39
CA TYR A 110 -11.71 12.12 11.57
C TYR A 110 -10.78 13.27 12.00
N ASN A 111 -10.64 13.51 13.30
CA ASN A 111 -9.73 14.54 13.80
C ASN A 111 -8.27 14.24 13.47
N GLN A 112 -7.87 12.97 13.38
CA GLN A 112 -6.53 12.58 12.95
C GLN A 112 -6.29 12.75 11.45
N SER A 113 -7.33 12.83 10.60
CA SER A 113 -7.16 13.04 9.15
C SER A 113 -6.99 14.52 8.77
N LEU A 114 -7.53 15.44 9.59
CA LEU A 114 -7.46 16.90 9.41
C LEU A 114 -6.04 17.52 9.39
N PRO A 115 -5.05 17.08 10.18
CA PRO A 115 -3.73 17.72 10.27
C PRO A 115 -2.96 17.71 8.95
N CYS A 116 -3.30 16.83 8.00
CA CYS A 116 -2.70 16.84 6.67
C CYS A 116 -3.22 17.98 5.77
N SER A 117 -4.26 18.72 6.17
CA SER A 117 -4.77 19.89 5.43
C SER A 117 -4.38 21.23 6.06
N GLY A 118 -3.65 21.25 7.18
CA GLY A 118 -3.39 22.47 7.94
C GLY A 118 -2.08 22.43 8.71
N SER A 119 -0.99 22.69 8.02
CA SER A 119 0.24 23.23 8.63
C SER A 119 0.58 24.48 7.83
N GLY A 120 0.47 25.64 8.50
CA GLY A 120 0.63 26.98 7.91
C GLY A 120 2.07 27.42 7.69
#